data_AF-A0A538FCW4-F1
#
_entry.id   AF-A0A538FCW4-F1
#
_cell.length_a   1.000
_cell.length_b   1.000
_cell.length_c   1.000
_cell.angle_alpha   90.00
_cell.angle_beta   90.00
_cell.angle_gamma   90.00
#
_symmetry.space_group_name_H-M   'P 1'
#
loop_
_entity.id
_entity.type
_entity.pdbx_description
1 polymer ?
#
loop_
_entity_poly.entity_id
_entity_poly.type
_entity_poly.pdbx_seq_one_letter_code
_entity_poly.pdbx_strand_id
1 'polypeptide(L)'
;VLNDVAPQGVDPARVDGAELAKVLRERDQIPRAAFDAAVAASASEGFSADEYLRERTVADTSELDPVIDRILSENVQQVEAYRGGKEGLLGFFVGQVMRETRGKANPKVVNERLREKLAG
;
A
#
# COMPACT_ATOMS: atom_id res chain seq x y z
N VAL A 1 17.01 -17.11 14.64
CA VAL A 1 16.57 -17.52 13.29
C VAL A 1 16.95 -16.37 12.36
N LEU A 2 18.11 -16.51 11.73
CA LEU A 2 18.64 -15.53 10.78
C LEU A 2 17.79 -15.57 9.52
N ASN A 3 17.51 -14.38 9.01
CA ASN A 3 16.61 -14.11 7.91
C ASN A 3 17.25 -14.63 6.60
N ASP A 4 16.99 -15.90 6.26
CA ASP A 4 17.33 -16.49 4.97
C ASP A 4 16.34 -15.99 3.91
N VAL A 5 16.50 -14.73 3.52
CA VAL A 5 15.94 -14.23 2.27
C VAL A 5 17.02 -14.42 1.22
N ALA A 6 17.12 -15.64 0.70
CA ALA A 6 17.80 -15.85 -0.57
C ALA A 6 17.16 -14.90 -1.60
N PRO A 7 17.92 -14.01 -2.27
CA PRO A 7 17.37 -13.19 -3.33
C PRO A 7 16.91 -14.15 -4.43
N GLN A 8 15.60 -14.24 -4.62
CA GLN A 8 14.98 -14.98 -5.70
C GLN A 8 15.53 -14.42 -7.02
N GLY A 9 16.46 -15.14 -7.66
CA GLY A 9 16.60 -15.27 -9.11
C GLY A 9 16.82 -14.05 -10.01
N VAL A 10 17.05 -12.83 -9.50
CA VAL A 10 17.27 -11.65 -10.36
C VAL A 10 18.78 -11.48 -10.60
N ASP A 11 19.23 -11.70 -11.84
CA ASP A 11 20.60 -11.39 -12.27
C ASP A 11 20.73 -9.87 -12.47
N PRO A 12 21.48 -9.15 -11.60
CA PRO A 12 21.61 -7.70 -11.69
C PRO A 12 22.28 -7.22 -12.99
N ALA A 13 23.04 -8.08 -13.68
CA ALA A 13 23.66 -7.73 -14.96
C ALA A 13 22.67 -7.71 -16.14
N ARG A 14 21.48 -8.29 -15.97
CA ARG A 14 20.43 -8.37 -17.00
C ARG A 14 19.26 -7.43 -16.74
N VAL A 15 19.30 -6.68 -15.64
CA VAL A 15 18.25 -5.73 -15.29
C VAL A 15 18.22 -4.57 -16.28
N ASP A 16 17.03 -4.31 -16.85
CA ASP A 16 16.80 -3.06 -17.55
C ASP A 16 16.62 -1.92 -16.53
N GLY A 17 17.72 -1.21 -16.27
CA GLY A 17 17.73 -0.11 -15.31
C GLY A 17 16.80 1.05 -15.68
N ALA A 18 16.54 1.28 -16.97
CA ALA A 18 15.66 2.36 -17.43
C ALA A 18 14.19 2.03 -17.14
N GLU A 19 13.78 0.79 -17.40
CA GLU A 19 12.43 0.31 -17.08
C GLU A 19 12.22 0.20 -15.56
N LEU A 20 13.18 -0.34 -14.81
CA LEU A 20 13.07 -0.43 -13.35
C LEU A 20 12.98 0.98 -12.70
N ALA A 21 13.68 1.97 -13.25
CA ALA A 21 13.56 3.36 -12.80
C ALA A 21 12.16 3.96 -13.02
N LYS A 22 11.36 3.47 -13.98
CA LYS A 22 9.95 3.87 -14.13
C LYS A 22 9.11 3.31 -12.99
N VAL A 23 9.27 2.03 -12.67
CA VAL A 23 8.56 1.36 -11.56
C VAL A 23 8.85 2.04 -10.22
N LEU A 24 10.12 2.38 -9.96
CA LEU A 24 10.52 3.04 -8.71
C LEU A 24 9.90 4.43 -8.55
N ARG A 25 9.76 5.20 -9.64
CA ARG A 25 9.12 6.53 -9.62
C ARG A 25 7.63 6.45 -9.28
N GLU A 26 6.96 5.40 -9.73
CA GLU A 26 5.52 5.21 -9.56
C GLU A 26 5.16 4.30 -8.37
N ARG A 27 6.13 3.93 -7.51
CA ARG A 27 5.96 2.98 -6.39
C ARG A 27 4.73 3.26 -5.53
N ASP A 28 4.48 4.52 -5.21
CA ASP A 28 3.36 4.92 -4.33
C ASP A 28 2.01 4.95 -5.07
N GLN A 29 2.02 4.81 -6.40
CA GLN A 29 0.86 4.87 -7.30
C GLN A 29 0.42 3.51 -7.85
N ILE A 30 1.14 2.43 -7.52
CA ILE A 30 0.82 1.06 -7.93
C ILE A 30 0.63 0.15 -6.73
N PRO A 31 -0.19 -0.92 -6.83
CA PRO A 31 -0.34 -1.88 -5.76
C PRO A 31 1.01 -2.53 -5.40
N ARG A 32 1.22 -2.82 -4.11
CA ARG A 32 2.46 -3.49 -3.66
C ARG A 32 2.74 -4.79 -4.42
N ALA A 33 1.70 -5.57 -4.73
CA ALA A 33 1.84 -6.80 -5.50
C ALA A 33 2.36 -6.54 -6.93
N ALA A 34 1.90 -5.47 -7.59
CA ALA A 34 2.39 -5.08 -8.91
C ALA A 34 3.86 -4.62 -8.85
N PHE A 35 4.23 -3.88 -7.80
CA PHE A 35 5.62 -3.48 -7.55
C PHE A 35 6.53 -4.70 -7.33
N ASP A 36 6.15 -5.62 -6.43
CA ASP A 36 6.94 -6.80 -6.10
C ASP A 36 7.11 -7.70 -7.35
N ALA A 37 6.06 -7.85 -8.16
CA ALA A 37 6.10 -8.59 -9.42
C ALA A 37 7.02 -7.91 -10.46
N ALA A 38 6.97 -6.59 -10.57
CA ALA A 38 7.83 -5.83 -11.49
C ALA A 38 9.31 -5.96 -11.11
N VAL A 39 9.63 -5.90 -9.81
CA VAL A 39 11.01 -6.08 -9.33
C VAL A 39 11.50 -7.49 -9.63
N ALA A 40 10.69 -8.52 -9.40
CA ALA A 40 11.04 -9.90 -9.71
C ALA A 40 11.26 -10.13 -11.22
N ALA A 41 10.47 -9.49 -12.07
CA ALA A 41 10.57 -9.60 -13.52
C ALA A 41 11.69 -8.73 -14.14
N SER A 42 12.27 -7.79 -13.39
CA SER A 42 13.17 -6.75 -13.93
C SER A 42 14.44 -7.25 -14.63
N ALA A 43 14.90 -8.48 -14.36
CA ALA A 43 16.03 -9.12 -15.03
C ALA A 43 15.64 -10.05 -16.19
N SER A 44 14.35 -10.13 -16.52
CA SER A 44 13.85 -10.97 -17.61
C SER A 44 13.99 -10.24 -18.95
N GLU A 45 14.32 -10.98 -20.00
CA GLU A 45 14.38 -10.43 -21.36
C GLU A 45 12.99 -9.97 -21.80
N GLY A 46 12.89 -8.73 -22.29
CA GLY A 46 11.61 -8.12 -22.68
C GLY A 46 10.80 -7.52 -21.52
N PHE A 47 11.40 -7.35 -20.33
CA PHE A 47 10.76 -6.62 -19.23
C PHE A 47 10.26 -5.24 -19.67
N SER A 48 9.01 -4.92 -19.32
CA SER A 48 8.38 -3.62 -19.58
C SER A 48 7.67 -3.14 -18.32
N ALA A 49 8.06 -1.96 -17.83
CA ALA A 49 7.42 -1.37 -16.66
C ALA A 49 5.93 -1.12 -16.90
N ASP A 50 5.57 -0.73 -18.12
CA ASP A 50 4.20 -0.37 -18.50
C ASP A 50 3.20 -1.52 -18.26
N GLU A 51 3.64 -2.78 -18.26
CA GLU A 51 2.79 -3.92 -17.92
C GLU A 51 2.31 -3.90 -16.46
N TYR A 52 3.21 -3.50 -15.55
CA TYR A 52 2.96 -3.47 -14.11
C TYR A 52 2.39 -2.14 -13.63
N LEU A 53 2.58 -1.06 -14.41
CA LEU A 53 2.06 0.27 -14.11
C LEU A 53 0.58 0.47 -14.50
N ARG A 54 -0.05 -0.51 -15.17
CA ARG A 54 -1.45 -0.40 -15.61
C ARG A 54 -2.43 -0.41 -14.43
N GLU A 55 -2.12 -1.16 -13.39
CA GLU A 55 -2.91 -1.18 -12.18
C GLU A 55 -2.50 -0.02 -11.27
N ARG A 56 -3.44 0.88 -11.01
CA ARG A 56 -3.24 2.00 -10.08
C ARG A 56 -3.72 1.61 -8.69
N THR A 57 -3.04 2.10 -7.67
CA THR A 57 -3.61 2.09 -6.31
C THR A 57 -4.92 2.88 -6.32
N VAL A 58 -5.86 2.46 -5.46
CA VAL A 58 -7.06 3.24 -5.21
C VAL A 58 -6.60 4.52 -4.51
N ALA A 59 -6.49 5.58 -5.29
CA ALA A 59 -6.20 6.94 -4.84
C ALA A 59 -7.49 7.76 -4.70
N ASP A 60 -8.61 7.29 -5.26
CA ASP A 60 -9.90 7.97 -5.13
C ASP A 60 -10.43 7.81 -3.71
N THR A 61 -10.25 8.86 -2.93
CA THR A 61 -10.75 9.01 -1.56
C THR A 61 -12.26 8.74 -1.47
N SER A 62 -13.02 8.94 -2.56
CA SER A 62 -14.43 8.60 -2.67
C SER A 62 -14.74 7.12 -2.50
N GLU A 63 -13.84 6.22 -2.89
CA GLU A 63 -13.99 4.77 -2.65
C GLU A 63 -13.51 4.35 -1.26
N LEU A 64 -12.64 5.17 -0.64
CA LEU A 64 -12.04 4.89 0.65
C LEU A 64 -12.95 5.27 1.83
N ASP A 65 -13.67 6.38 1.69
CA ASP A 65 -14.53 6.91 2.75
C ASP A 65 -15.59 5.91 3.23
N PRO A 66 -16.33 5.19 2.34
CA PRO A 66 -17.30 4.18 2.79
C PRO A 66 -16.65 3.04 3.60
N VAL A 67 -15.42 2.64 3.22
CA VAL A 67 -14.67 1.59 3.93
C VAL A 67 -14.23 2.08 5.31
N ILE A 68 -13.72 3.31 5.38
CA ILE A 68 -13.32 3.93 6.65
C ILE A 68 -14.53 4.09 7.57
N ASP A 69 -15.63 4.65 7.08
CA ASP A 69 -16.84 4.88 7.88
C ASP A 69 -17.40 3.60 8.46
N ARG A 70 -17.43 2.53 7.66
CA ARG A 70 -17.82 1.20 8.15
C ARG A 70 -16.89 0.72 9.26
N ILE A 71 -15.57 0.76 9.07
CA ILE A 71 -14.59 0.33 10.06
C ILE A 71 -14.74 1.13 11.36
N LEU A 72 -14.89 2.46 11.28
CA LEU A 72 -15.08 3.30 12.46
C LEU A 72 -16.39 2.96 13.18
N SER A 73 -17.48 2.71 12.43
CA SER A 73 -18.78 2.33 13.00
C SER A 73 -18.79 0.94 13.65
N GLU A 74 -17.97 0.01 13.17
CA GLU A 74 -17.82 -1.33 13.75
C GLU A 74 -16.90 -1.34 14.99
N ASN A 75 -16.13 -0.28 15.20
CA ASN A 75 -15.09 -0.18 16.22
C ASN A 75 -15.28 1.05 17.13
N VAL A 76 -16.52 1.33 17.54
CA VAL A 76 -16.90 2.53 18.31
C VAL A 76 -16.05 2.71 19.58
N GLN A 77 -15.78 1.63 20.33
CA GLN A 77 -14.97 1.69 21.55
C GLN A 77 -13.53 2.15 21.29
N GLN A 78 -12.95 1.73 20.17
CA GLN A 78 -11.61 2.12 19.74
C GLN A 78 -11.61 3.57 19.26
N VAL A 79 -12.69 4.04 18.63
CA VAL A 79 -12.85 5.45 18.26
C VAL A 79 -12.87 6.34 19.50
N GLU A 80 -13.66 5.97 20.50
CA GLU A 80 -13.70 6.68 21.79
C GLU A 80 -12.34 6.67 22.49
N ALA A 81 -11.67 5.53 22.55
CA ALA A 81 -10.34 5.42 23.15
C ALA A 81 -9.28 6.27 22.40
N TYR A 82 -9.34 6.32 21.06
CA TYR A 82 -8.47 7.18 20.26
C TYR A 82 -8.71 8.66 20.59
N ARG A 83 -9.98 9.09 20.58
CA ARG A 83 -10.38 10.46 20.97
C ARG A 83 -10.04 10.79 22.42
N GLY A 84 -9.99 9.78 23.29
CA GLY A 84 -9.50 9.87 24.67
C GLY A 84 -7.97 9.97 24.82
N GLY A 85 -7.22 10.11 23.72
CA GLY A 85 -5.76 10.31 23.73
C GLY A 85 -4.94 9.04 23.46
N LYS A 86 -5.58 7.91 23.16
CA LYS A 86 -4.88 6.66 22.80
C LYS A 86 -4.50 6.64 21.32
N GLU A 87 -3.66 7.58 20.91
CA GLU A 87 -3.29 7.83 19.50
C GLU A 87 -2.71 6.61 18.77
N GLY A 88 -2.12 5.65 19.51
CA GLY A 88 -1.62 4.39 18.96
C GLY A 88 -2.69 3.55 18.24
N LEU A 89 -3.98 3.80 18.48
CA LEU A 89 -5.08 3.15 17.77
C LEU A 89 -5.19 3.58 16.30
N LEU A 90 -4.54 4.68 15.88
CA LEU A 90 -4.48 5.05 14.47
C LEU A 90 -3.87 3.94 13.61
N GLY A 91 -2.79 3.30 14.10
CA GLY A 91 -2.15 2.18 13.39
C GLY A 91 -3.07 0.96 13.25
N PHE A 92 -3.93 0.73 14.24
CA PHE A 92 -4.95 -0.33 14.18
C PHE A 92 -5.96 -0.06 13.05
N PHE A 93 -6.49 1.16 12.97
CA PHE A 93 -7.45 1.53 11.92
C PHE A 93 -6.83 1.51 10.52
N VAL A 94 -5.59 1.98 10.38
CA VAL A 94 -4.83 1.86 9.12
C VAL A 94 -4.73 0.40 8.70
N GLY A 95 -4.40 -0.50 9.64
CA GLY A 95 -4.33 -1.94 9.38
C GLY A 95 -5.66 -2.54 8.89
N GLN A 96 -6.79 -2.16 9.50
CA GLN A 96 -8.12 -2.61 9.09
C GLN A 96 -8.46 -2.16 7.66
N VAL A 97 -8.24 -0.88 7.34
CA VAL A 97 -8.53 -0.34 5.99
C VAL A 97 -7.65 -1.00 4.93
N MET A 98 -6.36 -1.20 5.23
CA MET A 98 -5.44 -1.89 4.32
C MET A 98 -5.84 -3.34 4.07
N ARG A 99 -6.35 -4.04 5.08
CA ARG A 99 -6.87 -5.41 4.92
C ARG A 99 -8.09 -5.45 4.02
N GLU A 100 -9.03 -4.53 4.22
CA GLU A 100 -10.31 -4.51 3.51
C GLU A 100 -10.16 -4.12 2.05
N THR A 101 -9.22 -3.22 1.78
CA THR A 101 -8.82 -2.84 0.42
C THR A 101 -7.85 -3.83 -0.21
N ARG A 102 -7.47 -4.91 0.50
CA ARG A 102 -6.49 -5.92 0.07
C ARG A 102 -5.15 -5.30 -0.38
N GLY A 103 -4.72 -4.25 0.30
CA GLY A 103 -3.48 -3.53 -0.01
C GLY A 103 -3.54 -2.67 -1.28
N LYS A 104 -4.72 -2.45 -1.85
CA LYS A 104 -4.91 -1.58 -3.01
C LYS A 104 -4.94 -0.09 -2.64
N ALA A 105 -5.27 0.24 -1.39
CA ALA A 105 -5.23 1.63 -0.92
C ALA A 105 -3.81 2.07 -0.58
N ASN A 106 -3.54 3.37 -0.75
CA ASN A 106 -2.28 3.96 -0.33
C ASN A 106 -2.29 4.21 1.20
N PRO A 107 -1.32 3.66 1.97
CA PRO A 107 -1.30 3.80 3.43
C PRO A 107 -1.14 5.25 3.92
N LYS A 108 -0.51 6.13 3.14
CA LYS A 108 -0.39 7.57 3.48
C LYS A 108 -1.76 8.24 3.41
N VAL A 109 -2.47 8.03 2.30
CA VAL A 109 -3.82 8.57 2.07
C VAL A 109 -4.81 8.03 3.10
N VAL A 110 -4.75 6.72 3.40
CA VAL A 110 -5.56 6.08 4.45
C VAL A 110 -5.34 6.76 5.81
N ASN A 111 -4.07 6.99 6.16
CA ASN A 111 -3.72 7.59 7.43
C ASN A 111 -4.22 9.04 7.53
N GLU A 112 -4.03 9.84 6.49
CA GLU A 112 -4.54 11.22 6.39
C GLU A 112 -6.07 11.26 6.55
N ARG A 113 -6.81 10.45 5.78
CA ARG A 113 -8.28 10.40 5.86
C ARG A 113 -8.80 9.92 7.21
N LEU A 114 -8.14 8.93 7.83
CA LEU A 114 -8.49 8.47 9.17
C LEU A 114 -8.31 9.56 10.22
N ARG A 115 -7.21 10.32 10.16
CA ARG A 115 -7.00 11.45 11.07
C ARG A 115 -8.08 12.49 10.93
N GLU A 116 -8.45 12.84 9.69
CA GLU A 116 -9.53 13.79 9.43
C GLU A 116 -10.88 13.32 9.99
N LYS A 117 -11.24 12.05 9.77
CA LYS A 117 -12.51 11.48 10.28
C LYS A 117 -12.54 11.29 11.80
N LEU A 118 -11.39 11.06 12.44
CA LEU A 118 -11.29 10.87 13.89
C LEU A 118 -11.13 12.17 14.68
N ALA A 119 -10.71 13.26 14.02
CA ALA A 119 -10.53 14.58 14.63
C ALA A 119 -11.85 15.38 14.77
N GLY A 120 -12.87 15.05 13.97
CA GLY A 120 -14.25 15.52 14.17
C GLY A 120 -14.98 14.67 15.19
#